data_AF-A0A967QPD1-F1
#
_entry.id   AF-A0A967QPD1-F1
#
_cell.length_a   1.000
_cell.length_b   1.000
_cell.length_c   1.000
_cell.angle_alpha   90.00
_cell.angle_beta   90.00
_cell.angle_gamma   90.00
#
_symmetry.space_group_name_H-M   'P 1'
#
loop_
_entity.id
_entity.type
_entity.pdbx_description
1 polymer ?
#
loop_
_entity_poly.entity_id
_entity_poly.type
_entity_poly.pdbx_seq_one_letter_code
_entity_poly.pdbx_strand_id
1 'polypeptide(L)'
;MCTCHAAWPAPLPFTFSLILALAGCAAQPASDTDRRAASREDAEIAQALEAQHGLVGDPQLAAYVEALGNRVAAHAERRDVRYRFRVVGMAEPNAFALPGGNIYVSRGLLVLINNEDQLAGVLAHEVAHADRRHSQKSSQVGLATLNPRSWLPTTGDCRARPALEPGPAEPRGLGYRLERIP
;
A
#
# COMPACT_ATOMS: atom_id res chain seq x y z
N MET A 1 4.17 25.18 81.56
CA MET A 1 4.24 23.74 81.20
C MET A 1 3.03 23.43 80.35
N CYS A 2 3.27 23.09 79.08
CA CYS A 2 2.25 22.83 78.06
C CYS A 2 1.63 21.44 78.22
N THR A 3 0.32 21.34 78.02
CA THR A 3 -0.35 20.09 77.63
C THR A 3 -0.97 20.31 76.24
N CYS A 4 -0.50 19.55 75.25
CA CYS A 4 -1.00 19.59 73.88
C CYS A 4 -2.32 18.80 73.79
N HIS A 5 -3.38 19.46 73.34
CA HIS A 5 -4.63 18.81 72.94
C HIS A 5 -4.51 18.26 71.51
N ALA A 6 -4.98 17.03 71.31
CA ALA A 6 -5.15 16.40 70.02
C ALA A 6 -6.39 16.96 69.31
N ALA A 7 -6.22 17.36 68.04
CA ALA A 7 -7.31 17.49 67.08
C ALA A 7 -6.72 17.52 65.66
N TRP A 8 -6.73 16.38 64.98
CA TRP A 8 -6.51 16.31 63.53
C TRP A 8 -7.81 15.82 62.90
N PRO A 9 -8.55 16.66 62.14
CA PRO A 9 -9.61 16.17 61.29
C PRO A 9 -9.04 15.55 60.01
N ALA A 10 -9.67 14.44 59.61
CA ALA A 10 -9.36 13.62 58.44
C ALA A 10 -9.49 14.39 57.10
N PRO A 11 -8.80 13.97 56.03
CA PRO A 11 -8.90 14.59 54.71
C PRO A 11 -10.19 14.18 53.98
N LEU A 12 -10.90 15.17 53.42
CA LEU A 12 -11.99 14.92 52.49
C LEU A 12 -11.44 14.63 51.07
N PRO A 13 -12.04 13.67 50.33
CA PRO A 13 -11.63 13.32 48.98
C PRO A 13 -12.46 14.11 47.95
N PHE A 14 -11.89 15.09 47.25
CA PHE A 14 -12.60 15.77 46.17
C PHE A 14 -11.73 15.95 44.92
N THR A 15 -12.08 15.12 43.94
CA THR A 15 -12.14 15.40 42.49
C THR A 15 -10.83 15.64 41.74
N PHE A 16 -10.18 14.54 41.40
CA PHE A 16 -9.33 14.43 40.22
C PHE A 16 -10.21 14.44 38.97
N SER A 17 -10.58 15.63 38.46
CA SER A 17 -11.22 15.74 37.13
C SER A 17 -10.16 15.57 36.04
N LEU A 18 -9.90 14.31 35.70
CA LEU A 18 -9.18 13.92 34.51
C LEU A 18 -10.11 14.09 33.30
N ILE A 19 -10.05 15.24 32.63
CA ILE A 19 -10.70 15.45 31.34
C ILE A 19 -9.89 14.65 30.31
N LEU A 20 -10.36 13.44 30.02
CA LEU A 20 -9.84 12.59 28.94
C LEU A 20 -10.31 13.17 27.60
N ALA A 21 -9.49 14.02 26.98
CA ALA A 21 -9.72 14.49 25.62
C ALA A 21 -9.46 13.34 24.62
N LEU A 22 -10.51 12.55 24.34
CA LEU A 22 -10.57 11.66 23.19
C LEU A 22 -10.65 12.51 21.92
N ALA A 23 -9.51 13.02 21.45
CA ALA A 23 -9.38 13.55 20.09
C ALA A 23 -9.41 12.36 19.12
N GLY A 24 -10.61 11.91 18.77
CA GLY A 24 -10.81 10.99 17.66
C GLY A 24 -10.49 11.71 16.35
N CYS A 25 -9.37 11.39 15.72
CA CYS A 25 -9.09 11.78 14.34
C CYS A 25 -10.06 11.03 13.41
N ALA A 26 -11.25 11.58 13.19
CA ALA A 26 -12.15 11.08 12.15
C ALA A 26 -11.52 11.40 10.78
N ALA A 27 -11.14 10.38 10.02
CA ALA A 27 -10.73 10.54 8.63
C ALA A 27 -11.91 11.11 7.84
N GLN A 28 -11.80 12.37 7.37
CA GLN A 28 -12.84 12.99 6.57
C GLN A 28 -12.89 12.31 5.19
N PRO A 29 -14.09 12.01 4.66
CA PRO A 29 -14.23 11.52 3.29
C PRO A 29 -13.78 12.61 2.30
N ALA A 30 -13.10 12.21 1.22
CA ALA A 30 -12.64 13.14 0.18
C ALA A 30 -13.80 13.93 -0.42
N SER A 31 -13.62 15.24 -0.63
CA SER A 31 -14.64 16.11 -1.20
C SER A 31 -14.80 15.88 -2.72
N ASP A 32 -15.93 16.29 -3.29
CA ASP A 32 -16.18 16.16 -4.73
C ASP A 32 -15.15 16.91 -5.59
N THR A 33 -14.63 18.03 -5.09
CA THR A 33 -13.56 18.79 -5.74
C THR A 33 -12.26 17.99 -5.77
N ASP A 34 -11.92 17.30 -4.68
CA ASP A 34 -10.71 16.47 -4.60
C ASP A 34 -10.81 15.28 -5.55
N ARG A 35 -12.00 14.67 -5.65
CA ARG A 35 -12.25 13.56 -6.58
C ARG A 35 -12.10 13.98 -8.04
N ARG A 36 -12.60 15.16 -8.40
CA ARG A 36 -12.47 15.73 -9.75
C ARG A 36 -11.03 16.10 -10.08
N ALA A 37 -10.29 16.67 -9.12
CA ALA A 37 -8.88 16.98 -9.28
C ALA A 37 -8.06 15.70 -9.55
N ALA A 38 -8.23 14.68 -8.71
CA ALA A 38 -7.57 13.38 -8.89
C ALA A 38 -7.90 12.73 -10.24
N SER A 39 -9.17 12.82 -10.69
CA SER A 39 -9.57 12.27 -11.99
C SER A 39 -8.91 12.99 -13.18
N ARG A 40 -8.61 14.29 -13.05
CA ARG A 40 -7.90 15.05 -14.09
C ARG A 40 -6.42 14.69 -14.13
N GLU A 41 -5.79 14.61 -12.96
CA GLU A 41 -4.39 14.19 -12.83
C GLU A 41 -4.18 12.79 -13.43
N ASP A 42 -5.07 11.84 -13.14
CA ASP A 42 -5.04 10.50 -13.73
C ASP A 42 -5.11 10.53 -15.27
N ALA A 43 -5.93 11.42 -15.83
CA ALA A 43 -6.08 11.56 -17.28
C ALA A 43 -4.80 12.16 -17.90
N GLU A 44 -4.17 13.13 -17.23
CA GLU A 44 -2.90 13.72 -17.65
C GLU A 44 -1.77 12.68 -17.62
N ILE A 45 -1.70 11.87 -16.56
CA ILE A 45 -0.72 10.78 -16.45
C ILE A 45 -0.93 9.74 -17.55
N ALA A 46 -2.18 9.31 -17.77
CA ALA A 46 -2.52 8.38 -18.83
C ALA A 46 -2.08 8.90 -20.21
N GLN A 47 -2.38 10.18 -20.49
CA GLN A 47 -2.00 10.80 -21.76
C GLN A 47 -0.48 10.92 -21.92
N ALA A 48 0.24 11.31 -20.86
CA ALA A 48 1.69 11.42 -20.89
C ALA A 48 2.35 10.05 -21.13
N LEU A 49 1.86 9.01 -20.46
CA LEU A 49 2.36 7.65 -20.62
C LEU A 49 2.16 7.14 -22.05
N GLU A 50 0.96 7.32 -22.60
CA GLU A 50 0.63 6.91 -23.96
C GLU A 50 1.43 7.71 -25.00
N ALA A 51 1.67 9.00 -24.76
CA ALA A 51 2.52 9.82 -25.63
C ALA A 51 4.00 9.41 -25.58
N GLN A 52 4.50 9.04 -24.38
CA GLN A 52 5.91 8.71 -24.19
C GLN A 52 6.26 7.30 -24.70
N HIS A 53 5.40 6.33 -24.46
CA HIS A 53 5.72 4.91 -24.70
C HIS A 53 4.88 4.27 -25.79
N GLY A 54 3.79 4.91 -26.23
CA GLY A 54 2.83 4.34 -27.17
C GLY A 54 2.07 3.15 -26.58
N LEU A 55 0.96 2.84 -27.22
CA LEU A 55 0.26 1.57 -27.01
C LEU A 55 0.80 0.52 -27.98
N VAL A 56 0.79 -0.73 -27.56
CA VAL A 56 1.15 -1.83 -28.46
C VAL A 56 0.08 -1.96 -29.55
N GLY A 57 0.51 -1.90 -30.81
CA GLY A 57 -0.37 -1.87 -31.98
C GLY A 57 -0.95 -3.22 -32.40
N ASP A 58 -0.83 -4.27 -31.58
CA ASP A 58 -1.42 -5.58 -31.85
C ASP A 58 -2.85 -5.65 -31.27
N PRO A 59 -3.90 -5.62 -32.12
CA PRO A 59 -5.27 -5.63 -31.65
C PRO A 59 -5.68 -6.97 -31.02
N GLN A 60 -5.06 -8.09 -31.40
CA GLN A 60 -5.36 -9.40 -30.81
C GLN A 60 -4.83 -9.46 -29.38
N LEU A 61 -3.59 -9.02 -29.18
CA LEU A 61 -3.00 -8.94 -27.84
C LEU A 61 -3.78 -7.99 -26.94
N ALA A 62 -4.14 -6.80 -27.44
CA ALA A 62 -4.92 -5.83 -26.68
C ALA A 62 -6.28 -6.41 -26.26
N ALA A 63 -7.00 -7.05 -27.19
CA ALA A 63 -8.28 -7.69 -26.91
C ALA A 63 -8.16 -8.85 -25.92
N TYR A 64 -7.08 -9.64 -26.00
CA TYR A 64 -6.83 -10.74 -25.07
C TYR A 64 -6.58 -10.25 -23.64
N VAL A 65 -5.68 -9.28 -23.48
CA VAL A 65 -5.38 -8.68 -22.17
C VAL A 65 -6.63 -7.99 -21.59
N GLU A 66 -7.41 -7.31 -22.42
CA GLU A 66 -8.68 -6.72 -22.01
C GLU A 66 -9.71 -7.78 -21.58
N ALA A 67 -9.87 -8.86 -22.34
CA ALA A 67 -10.79 -9.93 -21.99
C ALA A 67 -10.38 -10.62 -20.67
N LEU A 68 -9.10 -10.92 -20.50
CA LEU A 68 -8.57 -11.52 -19.27
C LEU A 68 -8.75 -10.57 -18.08
N GLY A 69 -8.34 -9.31 -18.23
CA GLY A 69 -8.49 -8.30 -17.19
C GLY A 69 -9.95 -8.09 -16.79
N ASN A 70 -10.89 -8.11 -17.75
CA ASN A 70 -12.31 -8.01 -17.47
C ASN A 70 -12.85 -9.21 -16.68
N ARG A 71 -12.36 -10.43 -16.94
CA ARG A 71 -12.69 -11.60 -16.11
C ARG A 71 -12.23 -11.40 -14.67
N VAL A 72 -11.03 -10.87 -14.47
CA VAL A 72 -10.49 -10.57 -13.13
C VAL A 72 -11.28 -9.45 -12.45
N ALA A 73 -11.53 -8.34 -13.14
CA ALA A 73 -12.25 -7.18 -12.62
C ALA A 73 -13.72 -7.47 -12.28
N ALA A 74 -14.32 -8.50 -12.88
CA ALA A 74 -15.67 -8.96 -12.50
C ALA A 74 -15.76 -9.31 -11.00
N HIS A 75 -14.65 -9.72 -10.38
CA HIS A 75 -14.58 -10.07 -8.97
C HIS A 75 -14.22 -8.88 -8.04
N ALA A 76 -13.95 -7.68 -8.56
CA ALA A 76 -13.66 -6.50 -7.74
C ALA A 76 -14.92 -5.99 -7.00
N GLU A 77 -14.76 -5.37 -5.82
CA GLU A 77 -15.88 -4.87 -5.03
C GLU A 77 -16.44 -3.54 -5.57
N ARG A 78 -15.56 -2.65 -6.05
CA ARG A 78 -15.93 -1.36 -6.62
C ARG A 78 -16.56 -1.49 -7.98
N ARG A 79 -17.87 -1.23 -8.02
CA ARG A 79 -18.66 -1.11 -9.26
C ARG A 79 -18.73 0.32 -9.81
N ASP A 80 -18.22 1.30 -9.07
CA ASP A 80 -18.18 2.71 -9.47
C ASP A 80 -17.04 3.04 -10.46
N VAL A 81 -16.12 2.09 -10.69
CA VAL A 81 -14.95 2.25 -11.56
C VAL A 81 -15.12 1.42 -12.82
N ARG A 82 -14.83 2.04 -13.98
CA ARG A 82 -14.72 1.32 -15.24
C ARG A 82 -13.26 0.92 -15.45
N TYR A 83 -12.96 -0.36 -15.25
CA TYR A 83 -11.64 -0.91 -15.51
C TYR A 83 -11.33 -0.93 -17.02
N ARG A 84 -10.11 -0.54 -17.38
CA ARG A 84 -9.61 -0.47 -18.75
C ARG A 84 -8.21 -1.06 -18.75
N PHE A 85 -7.97 -2.08 -19.55
CA PHE A 85 -6.67 -2.73 -19.63
C PHE A 85 -5.97 -2.34 -20.93
N ARG A 86 -4.73 -1.88 -20.82
CA ARG A 86 -3.95 -1.41 -21.97
C ARG A 86 -2.53 -1.94 -21.89
N VAL A 87 -1.95 -2.24 -23.05
CA VAL A 87 -0.56 -2.66 -23.16
C VAL A 87 0.29 -1.50 -23.65
N VAL A 88 1.28 -1.11 -22.86
CA VAL A 88 2.19 0.00 -23.15
C VAL A 88 3.52 -0.51 -23.72
N GLY A 89 4.09 0.22 -24.68
CA GLY A 89 5.31 -0.17 -25.40
C GLY A 89 6.62 -0.18 -24.59
N MET A 90 6.54 0.04 -23.27
CA MET A 90 7.68 0.08 -22.34
C MET A 90 8.42 -1.27 -22.28
N ALA A 91 9.76 -1.22 -22.34
CA ALA A 91 10.62 -2.40 -22.29
C ALA A 91 10.90 -2.87 -20.86
N GLU A 92 10.87 -1.97 -19.89
CA GLU A 92 11.01 -2.31 -18.47
C GLU A 92 9.79 -3.14 -18.02
N PRO A 93 9.96 -4.31 -17.37
CA PRO A 93 8.86 -5.12 -16.87
C PRO A 93 8.11 -4.40 -15.75
N ASN A 94 6.84 -4.04 -15.99
CA ASN A 94 6.02 -3.34 -15.01
C ASN A 94 4.52 -3.49 -15.32
N ALA A 95 3.69 -3.34 -14.29
CA ALA A 95 2.25 -3.15 -14.40
C ALA A 95 1.78 -2.19 -13.29
N PHE A 96 0.81 -1.33 -13.59
CA PHE A 96 0.30 -0.38 -12.60
C PHE A 96 -1.13 0.06 -12.91
N ALA A 97 -1.86 0.41 -11.86
CA ALA A 97 -3.23 0.93 -11.94
C ALA A 97 -3.31 2.42 -11.58
N LEU A 98 -3.98 3.19 -12.44
CA LEU A 98 -4.39 4.56 -12.15
C LEU A 98 -5.73 4.57 -11.38
N PRO A 99 -5.95 5.51 -10.44
CA PRO A 99 -7.18 5.61 -9.66
C PRO A 99 -8.48 5.67 -10.49
N GLY A 100 -8.41 6.20 -11.72
CA GLY A 100 -9.51 6.24 -12.70
C GLY A 100 -9.88 4.89 -13.33
N GLY A 101 -9.21 3.79 -12.97
CA GLY A 101 -9.50 2.44 -13.46
C GLY A 101 -8.69 2.02 -14.69
N ASN A 102 -7.77 2.85 -15.16
CA ASN A 102 -6.85 2.48 -16.23
C ASN A 102 -5.71 1.63 -15.67
N ILE A 103 -5.58 0.40 -16.15
CA ILE A 103 -4.54 -0.55 -15.78
C ILE A 103 -3.62 -0.73 -16.99
N TYR A 104 -2.34 -0.46 -16.79
CA TYR A 104 -1.32 -0.57 -17.82
C TYR A 104 -0.41 -1.75 -17.55
N VAL A 105 -0.13 -2.53 -18.59
CA VAL A 105 0.82 -3.64 -18.57
C VAL A 105 1.93 -3.34 -19.58
N SER A 106 3.18 -3.42 -19.16
CA SER A 106 4.30 -3.19 -20.09
C SER A 106 4.53 -4.37 -21.02
N ARG A 107 4.95 -4.08 -22.25
CA ARG A 107 5.40 -5.10 -23.20
C ARG A 107 6.55 -5.92 -22.61
N GLY A 108 7.46 -5.29 -21.86
CA GLY A 108 8.54 -5.96 -21.16
C GLY A 108 8.06 -7.06 -20.21
N LEU A 109 6.96 -6.81 -19.47
CA LEU A 109 6.39 -7.79 -18.57
C LEU A 109 5.80 -8.99 -19.33
N LEU A 110 5.10 -8.74 -20.43
CA LEU A 110 4.50 -9.79 -21.26
C LEU A 110 5.55 -10.75 -21.85
N VAL A 111 6.77 -10.28 -22.11
CA VAL A 111 7.87 -11.12 -22.59
C VAL A 111 8.38 -12.07 -21.49
N LEU A 112 8.25 -11.71 -20.22
CA LEU A 112 8.73 -12.52 -19.08
C LEU A 112 7.70 -13.52 -18.56
N ILE A 113 6.41 -13.27 -18.83
CA ILE A 113 5.33 -14.13 -18.39
C ILE A 113 5.29 -15.41 -19.23
N ASN A 114 5.21 -16.55 -18.54
CA ASN A 114 5.27 -17.86 -19.19
C ASN A 114 3.89 -18.52 -19.37
N ASN A 115 2.87 -18.04 -18.65
CA ASN A 115 1.51 -18.59 -18.72
C ASN A 115 0.44 -17.54 -18.39
N GLU A 116 -0.80 -17.83 -18.77
CA GLU A 116 -1.97 -16.96 -18.52
C GLU A 116 -2.20 -16.72 -17.02
N ASP A 117 -1.98 -17.72 -16.18
CA ASP A 117 -2.23 -17.63 -14.74
C ASP A 117 -1.33 -16.58 -14.06
N GLN A 118 -0.07 -16.47 -14.49
CA GLN A 118 0.86 -15.43 -14.03
C GLN A 118 0.38 -14.04 -14.44
N LEU A 119 -0.08 -13.87 -15.69
CA LEU A 119 -0.66 -12.61 -16.14
C LEU A 119 -1.92 -12.26 -15.35
N ALA A 120 -2.81 -13.23 -15.15
CA ALA A 120 -4.01 -13.07 -14.35
C ALA A 120 -3.70 -12.66 -12.91
N GLY A 121 -2.66 -13.25 -12.30
CA GLY A 121 -2.18 -12.90 -10.96
C GLY A 121 -1.69 -11.46 -10.86
N VAL A 122 -0.89 -10.99 -11.83
CA VAL A 122 -0.45 -9.59 -11.88
C VAL A 122 -1.65 -8.66 -12.06
N LEU A 123 -2.55 -8.96 -13.00
CA LEU A 123 -3.74 -8.15 -13.21
C LEU A 123 -4.63 -8.10 -11.96
N ALA A 124 -4.77 -9.21 -11.24
CA ALA A 124 -5.52 -9.26 -9.98
C ALA A 124 -4.87 -8.41 -8.88
N HIS A 125 -3.54 -8.41 -8.79
CA HIS A 125 -2.80 -7.54 -7.89
C HIS A 125 -3.09 -6.06 -8.17
N GLU A 126 -3.04 -5.65 -9.44
CA GLU A 126 -3.30 -4.27 -9.84
C GLU A 126 -4.77 -3.87 -9.69
N VAL A 127 -5.71 -4.77 -10.02
CA VAL A 127 -7.14 -4.55 -9.77
C VAL A 127 -7.40 -4.36 -8.29
N ALA A 128 -6.77 -5.14 -7.41
CA ALA A 128 -6.92 -4.99 -5.96
C ALA A 128 -6.40 -3.64 -5.45
N HIS A 129 -5.30 -3.11 -6.02
CA HIS A 129 -4.81 -1.77 -5.69
C HIS A 129 -5.79 -0.67 -6.11
N ALA A 130 -6.38 -0.79 -7.30
CA ALA A 130 -7.39 0.13 -7.80
C ALA A 130 -8.71 0.05 -7.00
N ASP A 131 -9.11 -1.16 -6.62
CA ASP A 131 -10.31 -1.45 -5.84
C ASP A 131 -10.21 -0.84 -4.44
N ARG A 132 -9.09 -1.07 -3.74
CA ARG A 132 -8.91 -0.59 -2.35
C ARG A 132 -8.47 0.86 -2.23
N ARG A 133 -8.47 1.63 -3.32
CA ARG A 133 -7.91 3.00 -3.39
C ARG A 133 -6.49 3.09 -2.84
N HIS A 134 -5.71 2.01 -2.91
CA HIS A 134 -4.31 2.07 -2.47
C HIS A 134 -3.49 3.00 -3.38
N SER A 135 -3.87 3.16 -4.65
CA SER A 135 -3.27 4.17 -5.54
C SER A 135 -3.42 5.60 -4.99
N GLN A 136 -4.51 5.93 -4.29
CA GLN A 136 -4.66 7.26 -3.64
C GLN A 136 -3.75 7.44 -2.41
N LYS A 137 -3.23 6.35 -1.83
CA LYS A 137 -2.27 6.38 -0.71
C LYS A 137 -0.82 6.18 -1.16
N SER A 138 -0.59 5.50 -2.29
CA SER A 138 0.76 5.21 -2.81
C SER A 138 1.38 6.34 -3.64
N SER A 139 0.65 7.40 -3.99
CA SER A 139 1.28 8.64 -4.51
C SER A 139 2.11 9.40 -3.46
N GLN A 140 2.18 8.91 -2.21
CA GLN A 140 3.18 9.32 -1.21
C GLN A 140 4.37 8.35 -1.16
N VAL A 141 4.88 7.90 -2.30
CA VAL A 141 6.26 7.42 -2.38
C VAL A 141 7.01 8.34 -3.34
N GLY A 142 7.34 9.52 -2.82
CA GLY A 142 8.08 10.55 -3.54
C GLY A 142 8.42 11.70 -2.59
N LEU A 143 9.68 11.73 -2.14
CA LEU A 143 10.26 12.68 -1.17
C LEU A 143 9.72 12.56 0.28
N ALA A 144 9.99 11.41 0.91
CA ALA A 144 10.57 11.52 2.25
C ALA A 144 11.90 12.25 2.04
N THR A 145 11.96 13.52 2.39
CA THR A 145 13.18 14.31 2.53
C THR A 145 14.20 13.43 3.23
N LEU A 146 15.17 12.90 2.48
CA LEU A 146 16.34 12.26 3.04
C LEU A 146 17.06 13.36 3.80
N ASN A 147 16.70 13.54 5.06
CA ASN A 147 17.44 14.38 5.97
C ASN A 147 18.73 13.61 6.29
N PRO A 148 19.89 14.05 5.75
CA PRO A 148 21.14 13.32 5.88
C PRO A 148 21.68 13.30 7.33
N ARG A 149 21.00 13.98 8.27
CA ARG A 149 21.38 14.04 9.68
C ARG A 149 20.86 12.90 10.56
N SER A 150 20.02 12.00 10.03
CA SER A 150 19.48 10.87 10.81
C SER A 150 20.41 9.65 10.86
N TRP A 151 21.50 9.64 10.09
CA TRP A 151 22.42 8.51 9.97
C TRP A 151 23.83 8.78 10.52
N LEU A 152 24.04 9.91 11.20
CA LEU A 152 25.31 10.16 11.87
C LEU A 152 25.35 9.36 13.18
N PRO A 153 26.24 8.36 13.31
CA PRO A 153 26.45 7.71 14.59
C PRO A 153 27.00 8.76 15.56
N THR A 154 26.27 9.05 16.63
CA THR A 154 26.85 9.74 17.79
C THR A 154 27.93 8.83 18.34
N THR A 155 29.19 9.14 18.04
CA THR A 155 30.34 8.48 18.62
C THR A 155 30.28 8.59 20.13
N GLY A 156 30.13 7.45 20.80
CA GLY A 156 30.38 7.30 22.23
C GLY A 156 29.22 6.69 23.00
N ASP A 157 29.10 5.37 22.98
CA ASP A 157 29.18 4.52 24.18
C ASP A 157 29.10 3.04 23.76
N CYS A 158 30.14 2.26 24.06
CA CYS A 158 30.22 0.84 23.71
C CYS A 158 29.80 -0.09 24.87
N ARG A 159 29.25 0.43 25.98
CA ARG A 159 28.83 -0.41 27.12
C ARG A 159 27.41 -0.10 27.57
N ALA A 160 26.42 -0.66 26.85
CA ALA A 160 25.20 -1.21 27.45
C ALA A 160 24.23 -1.72 26.37
N ARG A 161 24.36 -3.00 25.99
CA ARG A 161 23.16 -3.78 25.64
C ARG A 161 23.20 -5.06 26.49
N PRO A 162 22.17 -5.34 27.30
CA PRO A 162 22.06 -6.64 27.95
C PRO A 162 21.92 -7.71 26.85
N ALA A 163 22.68 -8.79 26.98
CA ALA A 163 22.67 -9.91 26.06
C ALA A 163 21.26 -10.51 25.97
N LEU A 164 20.70 -10.60 24.77
CA LEU A 164 19.55 -11.45 24.49
C LEU A 164 20.12 -12.85 24.24
N GLU A 165 19.82 -13.79 25.13
CA GLU A 165 20.19 -15.21 24.99
C GLU A 165 19.63 -15.78 23.67
N PRO A 166 20.41 -16.56 22.89
CA PRO A 166 19.91 -17.22 21.70
C PRO A 166 19.04 -18.43 22.07
N GLY A 167 17.78 -18.44 21.62
CA GLY A 167 16.92 -19.62 21.69
C GLY A 167 17.44 -20.78 20.82
N PRO A 168 17.08 -22.04 21.14
CA PRO A 168 17.66 -23.21 20.49
C PRO A 168 17.28 -23.30 19.00
N ALA A 169 18.27 -23.65 18.19
CA ALA A 169 18.14 -23.86 16.75
C ALA A 169 17.48 -25.21 16.44
N GLU A 170 16.36 -25.20 15.72
CA GLU A 170 15.73 -26.40 15.17
C GLU A 170 16.36 -26.76 13.80
N PRO A 171 16.67 -28.03 13.51
CA PRO A 171 17.40 -28.40 12.29
C PRO A 171 16.48 -28.50 11.07
N ARG A 172 16.97 -27.95 9.94
CA ARG A 172 16.37 -28.09 8.61
C ARG A 172 16.32 -29.56 8.16
N GLY A 173 15.17 -30.00 7.64
CA GLY A 173 15.09 -31.21 6.83
C GLY A 173 13.70 -31.50 6.24
N LEU A 174 13.68 -31.60 4.89
CA LEU A 174 12.80 -32.42 4.03
C LEU A 174 11.42 -31.88 3.56
N GLY A 175 11.34 -31.70 2.23
CA GLY A 175 10.41 -32.48 1.40
C GLY A 175 9.20 -31.75 0.82
N TYR A 176 9.36 -31.10 -0.34
CA TYR A 176 8.21 -30.81 -1.21
C TYR A 176 7.77 -32.11 -1.90
N ARG A 177 6.67 -32.69 -1.43
CA ARG A 177 5.97 -33.78 -2.09
C ARG A 177 4.98 -33.16 -3.08
N LEU A 178 5.24 -33.34 -4.38
CA LEU A 178 4.27 -33.09 -5.44
C LEU A 178 3.14 -34.11 -5.31
N GLU A 179 2.03 -33.71 -4.68
CA GLU A 179 0.78 -34.45 -4.74
C GLU A 179 -0.11 -33.86 -5.85
N ARG A 180 -0.33 -34.74 -6.83
CA ARG A 180 -1.16 -34.59 -8.02
C ARG A 180 -2.62 -34.45 -7.56
N ILE A 181 -3.28 -33.35 -7.91
CA ILE A 181 -4.72 -33.13 -7.69
C ILE A 181 -5.47 -33.63 -8.95
N PRO A 182 -6.63 -34.30 -8.80
CA PRO A 182 -7.25 -35.17 -9.82
C PRO A 182 -7.71 -34.47 -11.11
#